data_AF-A0AAU3KIB0-F1
#
_entry.id   AF-A0AAU3KIB0-F1
#
_cell.length_a   1.000
_cell.length_b   1.000
_cell.length_c   1.000
_cell.angle_alpha   90.00
_cell.angle_beta   90.00
_cell.angle_gamma   90.00
#
_symmetry.space_group_name_H-M   'P 1'
#
loop_
_entity.id
_entity.type
_entity.pdbx_description
1 polymer ?
#
loop_
_entity_poly.entity_id
_entity_poly.type
_entity_poly.pdbx_seq_one_letter_code
_entity_poly.pdbx_strand_id
1 'polypeptide(L)' 'MRTPWSQQRAAPISDSCDAVPERFNVELADSILQIHRSCPTDQCARRKAAVFYLYEHCQHVAPARRRRA' A
#
# COMPACT_ATOMS: atom_id res chain seq x y z
N MET A 1 18.04 30.03 27.23
CA MET A 1 16.71 29.38 27.24
C MET A 1 16.70 28.34 26.11
N ARG A 2 16.71 27.05 26.43
CA ARG A 2 16.68 25.97 25.41
C ARG A 2 15.24 25.82 24.93
N THR A 3 14.99 26.11 23.66
CA THR A 3 13.78 25.65 22.98
C THR A 3 13.79 24.12 22.96
N PRO A 4 12.80 23.42 23.55
CA PRO A 4 12.66 21.98 23.37
C PRO A 4 12.03 21.77 22.00
N TRP A 5 12.89 21.62 20.98
CA TRP A 5 12.43 21.38 19.62
C TRP A 5 11.74 20.03 19.52
N SER A 6 10.68 20.06 18.70
CA SER A 6 9.95 18.93 18.17
C SER A 6 9.49 17.94 19.23
N GLN A 7 8.23 18.12 19.64
CA GLN A 7 7.37 16.95 19.73
C GLN A 7 7.61 16.13 18.47
N GLN A 8 8.35 15.04 18.63
CA GLN A 8 8.38 13.92 17.72
C GLN A 8 6.93 13.46 17.64
N ARG A 9 6.14 14.14 16.79
CA ARG A 9 4.92 13.60 16.24
C ARG A 9 5.41 12.30 15.65
N ALA A 10 5.22 11.21 16.38
CA ALA A 10 5.26 9.90 15.81
C ALA A 10 4.47 10.05 14.52
N ALA A 11 5.15 9.91 13.38
CA ALA A 11 4.47 9.93 12.10
C ALA A 11 3.26 9.00 12.31
N PRO A 12 2.03 9.47 12.00
CA PRO A 12 0.83 8.73 12.33
C PRO A 12 1.06 7.27 11.97
N ILE A 13 0.70 6.34 12.85
CA ILE A 13 1.00 4.89 12.79
C ILE A 13 0.65 4.28 11.39
N SER A 14 -0.16 5.02 10.63
CA SER A 14 -0.31 5.03 9.18
C SER A 14 0.95 5.17 8.31
N ASP A 15 2.17 5.39 8.81
CA ASP A 15 3.40 5.52 7.98
C ASP A 15 4.29 4.26 8.02
N SER A 16 4.00 3.31 8.92
CA SER A 16 4.80 2.08 9.01
C SER A 16 4.53 1.18 7.81
N CYS A 17 5.49 1.11 6.89
CA CYS A 17 5.46 0.26 5.70
C CYS A 17 5.37 -1.25 6.00
N ASP A 18 5.57 -1.63 7.26
CA ASP A 18 5.68 -3.01 7.75
C ASP A 18 4.33 -3.73 7.92
N ALA A 19 3.26 -3.01 8.27
CA ALA A 19 1.99 -3.64 8.63
C ALA A 19 0.95 -3.50 7.50
N VAL A 20 0.51 -4.63 6.94
CA VAL A 20 -0.60 -4.67 5.98
C VAL A 20 -1.93 -4.68 6.75
N PRO A 21 -2.90 -3.80 6.41
CA PRO A 21 -4.21 -3.82 7.05
C PRO A 21 -4.97 -5.11 6.76
N GLU A 22 -5.64 -5.66 7.78
CA GLU A 22 -6.39 -6.93 7.70
C GLU A 22 -7.55 -6.87 6.70
N ARG A 23 -8.19 -5.69 6.57
CA ARG A 23 -9.26 -5.44 5.59
C ARG A 23 -8.68 -4.68 4.41
N PHE A 24 -8.48 -5.39 3.31
CA PHE A 24 -7.90 -4.86 2.08
C PHE A 24 -8.97 -4.72 1.00
N ASN A 25 -9.13 -3.52 0.43
CA ASN A 25 -10.07 -3.24 -0.66
C ASN A 25 -9.38 -2.44 -1.77
N VAL A 26 -10.04 -2.31 -2.94
CA VAL A 26 -9.48 -1.65 -4.13
C VAL A 26 -9.12 -0.19 -3.83
N GLU A 27 -10.02 0.56 -3.20
CA GLU A 27 -9.79 1.98 -2.87
C GLU A 27 -8.59 2.19 -1.92
N LEU A 28 -8.43 1.30 -0.92
CA LEU A 28 -7.30 1.33 0.00
C LEU A 28 -6.01 0.92 -0.71
N ALA A 29 -6.06 -0.06 -1.62
CA ALA A 29 -4.90 -0.44 -2.42
C ALA A 29 -4.40 0.75 -3.27
N ASP A 30 -5.30 1.43 -3.98
CA ASP A 30 -4.97 2.63 -4.76
C ASP A 30 -4.44 3.76 -3.87
N SER A 31 -5.08 4.01 -2.73
CA SER A 31 -4.62 5.01 -1.76
C SER A 31 -3.22 4.68 -1.23
N ILE A 32 -2.93 3.42 -0.92
CA ILE A 32 -1.60 2.96 -0.50
C ILE A 32 -0.58 3.20 -1.60
N LEU A 33 -0.89 2.93 -2.87
CA LEU A 33 0.03 3.19 -3.98
C LEU A 33 0.32 4.68 -4.17
N GLN A 34 -0.67 5.54 -3.94
CA GLN A 34 -0.51 7.00 -4.02
C GLN A 34 0.34 7.55 -2.87
N ILE A 35 0.07 7.10 -1.63
CA ILE A 35 0.77 7.55 -0.43
C ILE A 35 2.21 7.00 -0.41
N HIS A 36 2.39 5.71 -0.67
CA HIS A 36 3.68 5.02 -0.62
C HIS A 36 4.39 4.96 -2.00
N ARG A 37 4.14 5.92 -2.89
CA ARG A 37 4.74 5.97 -4.24
C ARG A 37 6.28 5.97 -4.23
N SER A 38 6.88 6.54 -3.18
CA SER A 38 8.33 6.66 -3.01
C SER A 38 8.97 5.39 -2.42
N CYS A 39 8.19 4.51 -1.81
CA CYS A 39 8.70 3.31 -1.15
C CYS A 39 8.91 2.19 -2.18
N PRO A 40 10.08 1.56 -2.30
CA PRO A 40 10.25 0.44 -3.21
C PRO A 40 9.39 -0.76 -2.76
N THR A 41 8.79 -1.45 -3.73
CA THR A 41 7.83 -2.54 -3.48
C THR A 41 8.45 -3.69 -2.69
N ASP A 42 9.76 -3.90 -2.78
CA ASP A 42 10.49 -4.93 -2.03
C ASP A 42 10.70 -4.60 -0.55
N GLN A 43 10.66 -3.31 -0.18
CA GLN A 43 10.92 -2.85 1.20
C GLN A 43 9.65 -2.33 1.89
N CYS A 44 8.51 -2.32 1.19
CA CYS A 44 7.23 -1.86 1.73
C CYS A 44 6.17 -2.93 1.58
N ALA A 45 5.85 -3.61 2.69
CA ALA A 45 4.85 -4.68 2.72
C ALA A 45 3.47 -4.16 2.28
N ARG A 46 3.11 -2.92 2.65
CA ARG A 46 1.85 -2.30 2.19
C ARG A 46 1.79 -2.09 0.68
N ARG A 47 2.84 -1.53 0.08
CA ARG A 47 2.89 -1.32 -1.37
C ARG A 47 2.87 -2.66 -2.10
N LYS A 48 3.61 -3.66 -1.60
CA LYS A 48 3.59 -5.02 -2.13
C LYS A 48 2.18 -5.60 -2.08
N ALA A 49 1.53 -5.59 -0.92
CA ALA A 49 0.16 -6.07 -0.76
C ALA A 49 -0.83 -5.34 -1.69
N ALA A 50 -0.69 -4.01 -1.85
CA ALA A 50 -1.52 -3.22 -2.75
C ALA A 50 -1.40 -3.65 -4.22
N VAL A 51 -0.17 -3.81 -4.71
CA VAL A 51 0.06 -4.29 -6.08
C VAL A 51 -0.49 -5.70 -6.27
N PHE A 52 -0.22 -6.61 -5.34
CA PHE A 52 -0.68 -8.00 -5.42
C PHE A 52 -2.21 -8.09 -5.40
N TYR A 53 -2.85 -7.36 -4.49
CA TYR A 53 -4.31 -7.33 -4.38
C TYR A 53 -4.97 -6.82 -5.66
N LEU A 54 -4.47 -5.70 -6.22
CA LEU A 54 -5.00 -5.16 -7.48
C LEU A 54 -4.78 -6.11 -8.65
N TYR A 55 -3.64 -6.81 -8.69
CA TYR A 55 -3.37 -7.81 -9.71
C TYR A 55 -4.34 -8.99 -9.64
N GLU A 56 -4.53 -9.60 -8.47
CA GLU A 56 -5.50 -10.69 -8.28
C GLU A 56 -6.93 -10.23 -8.55
N HIS A 57 -7.29 -9.03 -8.08
CA HIS A 57 -8.61 -8.45 -8.34
C HIS A 57 -8.84 -8.23 -9.85
N CYS A 58 -7.84 -7.72 -10.59
CA CYS A 58 -7.93 -7.58 -12.05
C CYS A 58 -8.03 -8.93 -12.76
N GLN A 59 -7.36 -9.97 -12.27
CA GLN A 59 -7.47 -11.32 -12.82
C GLN A 59 -8.84 -11.96 -12.58
N HIS A 60 -9.48 -11.68 -11.44
CA HIS A 60 -10.81 -12.19 -11.14
C HIS A 60 -11.92 -11.40 -11.85
N VAL A 61 -11.74 -10.08 -12.01
CA VAL A 61 -12.72 -9.21 -12.68
C VAL A 61 -12.61 -9.25 -14.20
N ALA A 62 -11.41 -9.46 -14.75
CA ALA A 62 -11.28 -9.78 -16.17
C ALA A 62 -11.66 -11.25 -16.34
N PRO A 63 -12.86 -11.62 -16.85
CA PRO A 63 -13.18 -13.01 -17.11
C PRO A 63 -12.09 -13.52 -18.02
N ALA A 64 -11.31 -14.48 -17.51
CA ALA A 64 -10.18 -15.14 -18.13
C ALA A 64 -10.17 -14.82 -19.61
N ARG A 65 -9.44 -13.76 -19.99
CA ARG A 65 -9.40 -13.33 -21.38
C ARG A 65 -8.74 -14.51 -22.07
N ARG A 66 -9.60 -15.40 -22.58
CA ARG A 66 -9.27 -16.58 -23.34
C ARG A 66 -8.33 -16.04 -24.40
N ARG A 67 -7.03 -16.18 -24.18
CA ARG A 67 -6.07 -16.20 -25.26
C ARG A 67 -6.42 -17.48 -25.99
N ARG A 68 -7.44 -17.37 -26.86
CA ARG A 68 -7.70 -18.34 -27.91
C ARG A 68 -6.41 -18.44 -28.71
N ALA A 69 -6.01 -19.70 -28.91
CA ALA A 69 -5.26 -20.24 -30.05
C ALA A 69 -4.06 -19.43 -30.53
#